data_AF-X0X2Z2-F1
#
_entry.id   AF-X0X2Z2-F1
#
_cell.length_a   1.000
_cell.length_b   1.000
_cell.length_c   1.000
_cell.angle_alpha   90.00
_cell.angle_beta   90.00
_cell.angle_gamma   90.00
#
_symmetry.space_group_name_H-M   'P 1'
#
loop_
_entity.id
_entity.type
_entity.pdbx_description
1 polymer ?
#
loop_
_entity_poly.entity_id
_entity_poly.type
_entity_poly.pdbx_seq_one_letter_code
_entity_poly.pdbx_strand_id
1 'polypeptide(L)'
;IRFISGINQQITINNLILNYEKTAGIVTDNNFYNLTEIPAKVNSNYQRLFIDKAGFSVPDDLDSYDFSLELNNQEIFSEDIEVKDVPIIKSLTPKATAAAFPTEFEVEMVSPTNVNISSYDWDFGDGTTDSTPMNKVIKIYSAIGTYNLQITVTDARGLSSSRIFEINVSSPKNLIRATLNKMNTDLQNLKTDIQDQDPFHQISLNSVLRVENISSELEILEQRYDEATNDSEYMILVGD
;
A
#
# COMPACT_ATOMS: atom_id res chain seq x y z
N ILE A 1 -54.57 10.53 -17.25
CA ILE A 1 -54.31 10.78 -15.81
C ILE A 1 -52.81 10.95 -15.66
N ARG A 2 -52.34 11.99 -14.97
CA ARG A 2 -50.91 12.16 -14.63
C ARG A 2 -50.71 11.73 -13.19
N PHE A 3 -49.65 10.96 -12.93
CA PHE A 3 -49.32 10.42 -11.62
C PHE A 3 -48.04 11.06 -11.10
N ILE A 4 -47.97 11.26 -9.79
CA ILE A 4 -46.84 11.90 -9.11
C ILE A 4 -46.24 10.89 -8.14
N SER A 5 -44.94 10.65 -8.26
CA SER A 5 -44.18 9.71 -7.43
C SER A 5 -43.97 10.25 -6.00
N GLY A 6 -43.91 9.36 -5.01
CA GLY A 6 -43.53 9.68 -3.62
C GLY A 6 -44.68 10.02 -2.68
N ILE A 7 -45.93 9.97 -3.15
CA ILE A 7 -47.12 10.15 -2.33
C ILE A 7 -48.12 9.02 -2.61
N ASN A 8 -48.69 8.43 -1.55
CA ASN A 8 -49.79 7.46 -1.70
C ASN A 8 -51.02 8.19 -2.27
N GLN A 9 -51.44 7.82 -3.46
CA GLN A 9 -52.63 8.35 -4.11
C GLN A 9 -53.64 7.23 -4.30
N GLN A 10 -54.77 7.32 -3.61
CA GLN A 10 -55.88 6.40 -3.82
C GLN A 10 -56.76 6.93 -4.94
N ILE A 11 -56.78 6.24 -6.08
CA ILE A 11 -57.70 6.56 -7.18
C ILE A 11 -58.80 5.52 -7.19
N THR A 12 -60.04 5.99 -7.04
CA THR A 12 -61.23 5.15 -7.18
C THR A 12 -61.90 5.50 -8.50
N ILE A 13 -61.92 4.55 -9.44
CA ILE A 13 -62.63 4.68 -10.70
C ILE A 13 -63.83 3.75 -10.63
N ASN A 14 -65.03 4.34 -10.57
CA ASN A 14 -66.28 3.60 -10.52
C ASN A 14 -66.92 3.58 -11.91
N ASN A 15 -67.55 2.47 -12.28
CA ASN A 15 -68.34 2.31 -13.52
C ASN A 15 -67.55 2.54 -14.83
N LEU A 16 -66.31 2.05 -14.91
CA LEU A 16 -65.56 2.08 -16.16
C LEU A 16 -66.21 1.15 -17.19
N ILE A 17 -66.62 1.71 -18.33
CA ILE A 17 -67.22 0.98 -19.44
C ILE A 17 -66.30 1.14 -20.65
N LEU A 18 -65.81 0.03 -21.20
CA LEU A 18 -65.09 0.06 -22.48
C LEU A 18 -66.03 -0.37 -23.60
N ASN A 19 -66.25 0.55 -24.53
CA ASN A 19 -66.95 0.27 -25.78
C ASN A 19 -65.92 0.13 -26.89
N TYR A 20 -65.93 -1.00 -27.59
CA TYR A 20 -65.13 -1.18 -28.79
C TYR A 20 -65.94 -1.92 -29.85
N GLU A 21 -65.58 -1.66 -31.11
CA GLU A 21 -66.29 -2.18 -32.27
C GLU A 21 -65.54 -3.38 -32.83
N LYS A 22 -66.24 -4.52 -32.99
CA LYS A 22 -65.72 -5.70 -33.71
C LYS A 22 -66.56 -5.92 -34.97
N THR A 23 -66.08 -6.79 -35.86
CA THR A 23 -66.72 -7.07 -37.15
C THR A 23 -68.18 -7.56 -37.05
N ALA A 24 -68.64 -7.98 -35.87
CA ALA A 24 -70.01 -8.43 -35.59
C ALA A 24 -70.85 -7.43 -34.75
N GLY A 25 -70.40 -6.18 -34.58
CA GLY A 25 -71.11 -5.12 -33.85
C GLY A 25 -70.36 -4.58 -32.64
N ILE A 26 -70.98 -3.62 -31.93
CA ILE A 26 -70.42 -2.99 -30.73
C ILE A 26 -70.50 -3.96 -29.55
N VAL A 27 -69.40 -4.08 -28.81
CA VAL A 27 -69.35 -4.82 -27.54
C VAL A 27 -69.06 -3.86 -26.41
N THR A 28 -69.80 -4.03 -25.32
CA THR A 28 -69.59 -3.32 -24.06
C THR A 28 -69.04 -4.31 -23.04
N ASP A 29 -67.86 -4.02 -22.49
CA ASP A 29 -67.23 -4.82 -21.44
C ASP A 29 -67.00 -3.97 -20.19
N ASN A 30 -67.27 -4.57 -19.03
CA ASN A 30 -67.16 -3.97 -17.70
C ASN A 30 -66.30 -4.82 -16.74
N ASN A 31 -65.70 -5.91 -17.21
CA ASN A 31 -64.82 -6.75 -16.41
C ASN A 31 -63.35 -6.42 -16.68
N PHE A 32 -62.82 -5.45 -15.93
CA PHE A 32 -61.39 -5.21 -15.87
C PHE A 32 -60.79 -5.98 -14.70
N TYR A 33 -59.84 -6.88 -14.97
CA TYR A 33 -59.12 -7.61 -13.93
C TYR A 33 -58.23 -6.66 -13.12
N ASN A 34 -58.04 -6.98 -11.84
CA ASN A 34 -57.23 -6.22 -10.88
C ASN A 34 -55.87 -5.83 -11.47
N LEU A 35 -55.55 -4.54 -11.41
CA LEU A 35 -54.21 -4.04 -11.63
C LEU A 35 -53.42 -4.26 -10.33
N THR A 36 -52.53 -5.26 -10.33
CA THR A 36 -51.62 -5.48 -9.20
C THR A 36 -50.42 -4.54 -9.33
N GLU A 37 -50.19 -3.72 -8.29
CA GLU A 37 -48.99 -2.89 -8.21
C GLU A 37 -47.78 -3.76 -7.83
N ILE A 38 -46.72 -3.71 -8.63
CA ILE A 38 -45.42 -4.27 -8.25
C ILE A 38 -44.57 -3.09 -7.77
N PRO A 39 -44.21 -3.00 -6.47
CA PRO A 39 -43.36 -1.91 -6.01
C PRO A 39 -42.01 -1.95 -6.74
N ALA A 40 -41.53 -0.80 -7.18
CA ALA A 40 -40.21 -0.66 -7.78
C ALA A 40 -39.14 -1.08 -6.76
N LYS A 41 -38.52 -2.24 -6.96
CA LYS A 41 -37.36 -2.67 -6.18
C LYS A 41 -36.10 -2.13 -6.84
N VAL A 42 -35.33 -1.31 -6.13
CA VAL A 42 -33.95 -0.97 -6.53
C VAL A 42 -33.10 -2.22 -6.29
N ASN A 43 -32.77 -2.95 -7.36
CA ASN A 43 -31.86 -4.10 -7.29
C ASN A 43 -30.43 -3.66 -7.67
N SER A 44 -29.76 -2.93 -6.78
CA SER A 44 -28.32 -2.78 -6.97
C SER A 44 -27.59 -4.03 -6.48
N ASN A 45 -26.59 -4.49 -7.22
CA ASN A 45 -25.57 -5.40 -6.69
C ASN A 45 -24.87 -4.75 -5.48
N TYR A 46 -24.17 -5.55 -4.66
CA TYR A 46 -23.35 -5.08 -3.54
C TYR A 46 -22.54 -3.84 -3.94
N GLN A 47 -22.93 -2.67 -3.42
CA GLN A 47 -22.17 -1.45 -3.61
C GLN A 47 -21.15 -1.35 -2.49
N ARG A 48 -19.89 -1.11 -2.84
CA ARG A 48 -18.84 -0.84 -1.85
C ARG A 48 -18.97 0.62 -1.41
N LEU A 49 -19.23 0.83 -0.12
CA LEU A 49 -19.19 2.17 0.46
C LEU A 49 -17.74 2.53 0.81
N PHE A 50 -17.23 3.60 0.21
CA PHE A 50 -15.91 4.15 0.52
C PHE A 50 -16.04 5.13 1.70
N ILE A 51 -15.89 4.61 2.92
CA ILE A 51 -16.09 5.37 4.16
C ILE A 51 -14.97 6.38 4.47
N ASP A 52 -13.78 6.20 3.88
CA ASP A 52 -12.65 7.13 3.96
C ASP A 52 -13.03 8.52 3.43
N LYS A 53 -13.78 8.57 2.33
CA LYS A 53 -14.25 9.83 1.71
C LYS A 53 -15.38 10.50 2.50
N ALA A 54 -16.00 9.79 3.44
CA ALA A 54 -17.01 10.32 4.33
C ALA A 54 -16.40 10.96 5.59
N GLY A 55 -15.07 11.02 5.71
CA GLY A 55 -14.38 11.58 6.87
C GLY A 55 -14.36 10.65 8.08
N PHE A 56 -14.61 9.35 7.88
CA PHE A 56 -14.49 8.37 8.94
C PHE A 56 -13.02 8.15 9.31
N SER A 57 -12.72 8.21 10.60
CA SER A 57 -11.40 7.90 11.16
C SER A 57 -11.53 6.73 12.14
N VAL A 58 -10.57 5.82 12.11
CA VAL A 58 -10.44 4.79 13.14
C VAL A 58 -10.02 5.48 14.44
N PRO A 59 -10.68 5.19 15.59
CA PRO A 59 -10.27 5.71 16.89
C PRO A 59 -8.81 5.36 17.24
N ASP A 60 -8.13 6.23 17.97
CA ASP A 60 -6.74 6.02 18.39
C ASP A 60 -6.63 5.00 19.55
N ASP A 61 -7.69 4.85 20.34
CA ASP A 61 -7.71 3.95 21.50
C ASP A 61 -7.99 2.50 21.08
N LEU A 62 -7.23 1.56 21.64
CA LEU A 62 -7.40 0.13 21.41
C LEU A 62 -8.58 -0.39 22.24
N ASP A 63 -9.74 -0.53 21.61
CA ASP A 63 -10.96 -1.02 22.26
C ASP A 63 -11.92 -1.66 21.24
N SER A 64 -13.02 -2.21 21.75
CA SER A 64 -14.18 -2.60 20.97
C SER A 64 -15.13 -1.42 20.82
N TYR A 65 -15.56 -1.15 19.59
CA TYR A 65 -16.49 -0.10 19.24
C TYR A 65 -17.68 -0.69 18.52
N ASP A 66 -18.87 -0.15 18.75
CA ASP A 66 -20.04 -0.45 17.95
C ASP A 66 -20.08 0.50 16.76
N PHE A 67 -19.80 -0.01 15.56
CA PHE A 67 -19.91 0.76 14.33
C PHE A 67 -21.33 0.68 13.82
N SER A 68 -22.06 1.80 13.91
CA SER A 68 -23.40 1.92 13.34
C SER A 68 -23.42 2.80 12.09
N LEU A 69 -24.18 2.36 11.08
CA LEU A 69 -24.49 3.13 9.89
C LEU A 69 -25.97 3.53 9.93
N GLU A 70 -26.24 4.82 10.00
CA GLU A 70 -27.61 5.36 10.02
C GLU A 70 -27.94 6.14 8.73
N LEU A 71 -29.20 6.07 8.30
CA LEU A 71 -29.77 6.93 7.26
C LEU A 71 -31.08 7.53 7.76
N ASN A 72 -31.17 8.86 7.73
CA ASN A 72 -32.34 9.60 8.27
C ASN A 72 -32.67 9.23 9.72
N ASN A 73 -31.64 9.05 10.55
CA ASN A 73 -31.74 8.68 11.97
C ASN A 73 -32.37 7.30 12.20
N GLN A 74 -32.33 6.43 11.18
CA GLN A 74 -32.66 5.02 11.30
C GLN A 74 -31.40 4.22 11.05
N GLU A 75 -31.03 3.38 12.03
CA GLU A 75 -29.94 2.42 11.88
C GLU A 75 -30.26 1.45 10.73
N ILE A 76 -29.33 1.38 9.78
CA ILE A 76 -29.35 0.42 8.68
C ILE A 76 -28.59 -0.84 9.08
N PHE A 77 -27.51 -0.68 9.85
CA PHE A 77 -26.58 -1.73 10.22
C PHE A 77 -25.76 -1.32 11.45
N SER A 78 -25.42 -2.29 12.29
CA SER A 78 -24.41 -2.15 13.35
C SER A 78 -23.52 -3.38 13.41
N GLU A 79 -22.25 -3.17 13.74
CA GLU A 79 -21.26 -4.24 13.93
C GLU A 79 -20.24 -3.87 14.99
N ASP A 80 -19.95 -4.82 15.88
CA ASP A 80 -18.84 -4.72 16.83
C ASP A 80 -17.51 -4.81 16.07
N ILE A 81 -16.72 -3.74 16.12
CA ILE A 81 -15.36 -3.67 15.56
C ILE A 81 -14.33 -3.61 16.68
N GLU A 82 -13.23 -4.33 16.53
CA GLU A 82 -12.14 -4.34 17.52
C GLU A 82 -10.91 -3.65 16.95
N VAL A 83 -10.47 -2.56 17.59
CA VAL A 83 -9.26 -1.82 17.21
C VAL A 83 -8.07 -2.41 17.97
N LYS A 84 -7.15 -3.04 17.24
CA LYS A 84 -5.96 -3.69 17.81
C LYS A 84 -4.67 -3.05 17.33
N ASP A 85 -3.64 -3.18 18.16
CA ASP A 85 -2.29 -2.89 17.74
C ASP A 85 -1.76 -3.97 16.79
N VAL A 86 -0.94 -3.55 15.84
CA VAL A 86 -0.29 -4.43 14.86
C VAL A 86 1.20 -4.11 14.79
N PRO A 87 2.05 -5.04 14.30
CA PRO A 87 3.45 -4.73 14.01
C PRO A 87 3.59 -3.49 13.13
N ILE A 88 4.56 -2.62 13.41
CA ILE A 88 4.81 -1.38 12.65
C ILE A 88 6.08 -1.55 11.82
N ILE A 89 5.95 -1.56 10.49
CA ILE A 89 7.07 -1.64 9.55
C ILE A 89 7.73 -0.26 9.41
N LYS A 90 8.97 -0.10 9.88
CA LYS A 90 9.71 1.18 9.93
C LYS A 90 10.50 1.45 8.67
N SER A 91 11.34 0.51 8.25
CA SER A 91 12.26 0.70 7.14
C SER A 91 12.56 -0.63 6.44
N LEU A 92 13.12 -0.52 5.24
CA LEU A 92 13.61 -1.62 4.44
C LEU A 92 14.95 -1.22 3.85
N THR A 93 15.95 -2.08 3.99
CA THR A 93 17.31 -1.88 3.49
C THR A 93 17.80 -3.12 2.76
N PRO A 94 18.41 -2.99 1.56
CA PRO A 94 18.56 -1.78 0.77
C PRO A 94 17.28 -1.39 0.00
N LYS A 95 17.27 -0.20 -0.61
CA LYS A 95 16.22 0.27 -1.54
C LYS A 95 16.66 0.30 -3.01
N ALA A 96 17.89 -0.13 -3.27
CA ALA A 96 18.44 -0.25 -4.61
C ALA A 96 19.33 -1.48 -4.70
N THR A 97 19.37 -2.10 -5.87
CA THR A 97 20.22 -3.27 -6.15
C THR A 97 20.58 -3.36 -7.63
N ALA A 98 21.49 -4.27 -7.97
CA ALA A 98 21.88 -4.62 -9.33
C ALA A 98 21.06 -5.81 -9.83
N ALA A 99 20.71 -5.77 -11.13
CA ALA A 99 20.13 -6.94 -11.78
C ALA A 99 21.08 -8.15 -11.70
N ALA A 100 20.50 -9.34 -11.51
CA ALA A 100 21.21 -10.61 -11.33
C ALA A 100 22.13 -10.70 -10.09
N PHE A 101 22.05 -9.76 -9.15
CA PHE A 101 22.78 -9.81 -7.88
C PHE A 101 21.92 -10.40 -6.74
N PRO A 102 22.45 -11.32 -5.91
CA PRO A 102 21.75 -11.82 -4.73
C PRO A 102 21.76 -10.78 -3.62
N THR A 103 20.64 -10.07 -3.44
CA THR A 103 20.50 -9.04 -2.41
C THR A 103 19.79 -9.58 -1.19
N GLU A 104 20.43 -9.45 -0.03
CA GLU A 104 19.74 -9.60 1.25
C GLU A 104 18.96 -8.32 1.55
N PHE A 105 17.63 -8.44 1.63
CA PHE A 105 16.75 -7.40 2.12
C PHE A 105 16.47 -7.63 3.60
N GLU A 106 16.55 -6.57 4.39
CA GLU A 106 16.26 -6.56 5.82
C GLU A 106 15.17 -5.54 6.13
N VAL A 107 14.14 -5.97 6.87
CA VAL A 107 13.09 -5.09 7.38
C VAL A 107 13.34 -4.73 8.83
N GLU A 108 13.17 -3.45 9.15
CA GLU A 108 13.12 -2.94 10.51
C GLU A 108 11.65 -2.73 10.90
N MET A 109 11.30 -3.19 12.11
CA MET A 109 9.94 -3.09 12.62
C MET A 109 9.93 -2.78 14.12
N VAL A 110 8.78 -2.34 14.61
CA VAL A 110 8.50 -2.16 16.04
C VAL A 110 7.20 -2.88 16.36
N SER A 111 7.20 -3.70 17.42
CA SER A 111 6.00 -4.33 17.96
C SER A 111 5.51 -3.53 19.17
N PRO A 112 4.37 -2.81 19.10
CA PRO A 112 3.90 -1.95 20.20
C PRO A 112 3.68 -2.70 21.51
N THR A 113 3.27 -3.97 21.44
CA THR A 113 2.97 -4.82 22.61
C THR A 113 4.03 -5.88 22.89
N ASN A 114 5.22 -5.78 22.27
CA ASN A 114 6.30 -6.78 22.37
C ASN A 114 5.85 -8.22 22.02
N VAL A 115 4.80 -8.35 21.21
CA VAL A 115 4.35 -9.65 20.69
C VAL A 115 5.35 -10.12 19.64
N ASN A 116 5.72 -11.41 19.73
CA ASN A 116 6.64 -12.05 18.80
C ASN A 116 6.07 -12.11 17.39
N ILE A 117 6.94 -11.98 16.39
CA ILE A 117 6.57 -12.14 14.99
C ILE A 117 6.54 -13.61 14.60
N SER A 118 5.50 -13.99 13.86
CA SER A 118 5.28 -15.34 13.36
C SER A 118 5.75 -15.49 11.91
N SER A 119 5.51 -14.50 11.05
CA SER A 119 5.95 -14.52 9.64
C SER A 119 6.27 -13.14 9.07
N TYR A 120 7.16 -13.16 8.08
CA TYR A 120 7.42 -12.09 7.13
C TYR A 120 7.10 -12.61 5.73
N ASP A 121 6.04 -12.09 5.14
CA ASP A 121 5.58 -12.44 3.80
C ASP A 121 6.00 -11.34 2.83
N TRP A 122 6.75 -11.73 1.80
CA TRP A 122 7.40 -10.85 0.85
C TRP A 122 6.75 -11.03 -0.53
N ASP A 123 6.26 -9.95 -1.13
CA ASP A 123 5.94 -9.85 -2.55
C ASP A 123 6.93 -8.86 -3.17
N PHE A 124 7.76 -9.35 -4.08
CA PHE A 124 8.84 -8.57 -4.67
C PHE A 124 8.37 -7.67 -5.82
N GLY A 125 7.10 -7.74 -6.21
CA GLY A 125 6.54 -6.92 -7.30
C GLY A 125 6.97 -7.36 -8.70
N ASP A 126 7.79 -8.42 -8.83
CA ASP A 126 8.17 -9.05 -10.10
C ASP A 126 7.37 -10.34 -10.38
N GLY A 127 6.35 -10.60 -9.56
CA GLY A 127 5.53 -11.82 -9.60
C GLY A 127 6.09 -12.98 -8.77
N THR A 128 7.22 -12.80 -8.08
CA THR A 128 7.73 -13.77 -7.11
C THR A 128 7.42 -13.35 -5.68
N THR A 129 7.23 -14.34 -4.81
CA THR A 129 6.92 -14.16 -3.39
C THR A 129 7.76 -15.10 -2.53
N ASP A 130 7.98 -14.75 -1.26
CA ASP A 130 8.62 -15.60 -0.26
C ASP A 130 7.97 -15.43 1.13
N SER A 131 8.11 -16.41 2.02
CA SER A 131 7.60 -16.36 3.39
C SER A 131 8.63 -16.92 4.35
N THR A 132 9.10 -16.08 5.28
CA THR A 132 10.22 -16.39 6.18
C THR A 132 9.86 -16.08 7.63
N PRO A 133 10.40 -16.82 8.62
CA PRO A 133 10.28 -16.45 10.02
C PRO A 133 11.29 -15.35 10.44
N MET A 134 12.26 -15.05 9.56
CA MET A 134 13.31 -14.05 9.78
C MET A 134 12.95 -12.74 9.09
N ASN A 135 13.41 -11.62 9.65
CA ASN A 135 13.26 -10.28 9.09
C ASN A 135 14.19 -10.02 7.88
N LYS A 136 14.78 -11.08 7.32
CA LYS A 136 15.75 -11.05 6.23
C LYS A 136 15.38 -12.05 5.14
N VAL A 137 15.60 -11.68 3.89
CA VAL A 137 15.38 -12.56 2.72
C VAL A 137 16.36 -12.24 1.59
N ILE A 138 16.86 -13.26 0.89
CA ILE A 138 17.71 -13.07 -0.29
C ILE A 138 16.84 -13.09 -1.55
N LYS A 139 16.96 -12.06 -2.39
CA LYS A 139 16.24 -11.93 -3.65
C LYS A 139 17.18 -11.54 -4.79
N ILE A 140 16.96 -12.17 -5.95
CA ILE A 140 17.59 -11.83 -7.23
C ILE A 140 16.50 -11.30 -8.17
N TYR A 141 16.66 -10.05 -8.64
CA TYR A 141 15.86 -9.49 -9.72
C TYR A 141 16.55 -9.73 -11.06
N SER A 142 15.85 -10.31 -12.03
CA SER A 142 16.43 -10.65 -13.34
C SER A 142 16.54 -9.45 -14.28
N ALA A 143 15.67 -8.45 -14.13
CA ALA A 143 15.58 -7.30 -15.01
C ALA A 143 15.71 -5.97 -14.25
N ILE A 144 16.34 -5.00 -14.91
CA ILE A 144 16.40 -3.60 -14.50
C ILE A 144 14.99 -3.01 -14.48
N GLY A 145 14.68 -2.19 -13.48
CA GLY A 145 13.38 -1.57 -13.33
C GLY A 145 13.11 -1.12 -11.91
N THR A 146 11.93 -0.56 -11.71
CA THR A 146 11.42 -0.16 -10.41
C THR A 146 10.34 -1.14 -9.98
N TYR A 147 10.49 -1.73 -8.80
CA TYR A 147 9.59 -2.75 -8.27
C TYR A 147 8.95 -2.27 -6.97
N ASN A 148 7.65 -2.54 -6.83
CA ASN A 148 6.91 -2.28 -5.60
C ASN A 148 6.97 -3.53 -4.72
N LEU A 149 7.97 -3.59 -3.84
CA LEU A 149 8.10 -4.66 -2.87
C LEU A 149 7.09 -4.43 -1.74
N GLN A 150 6.12 -5.31 -1.60
CA GLN A 150 5.19 -5.33 -0.47
C GLN A 150 5.68 -6.35 0.57
N ILE A 151 5.85 -5.90 1.81
CA ILE A 151 6.08 -6.80 2.94
C ILE A 151 4.86 -6.80 3.84
N THR A 152 4.44 -7.99 4.27
CA THR A 152 3.42 -8.21 5.29
C THR A 152 4.07 -8.87 6.49
N VAL A 153 3.89 -8.30 7.68
CA VAL A 153 4.45 -8.82 8.92
C VAL A 153 3.30 -9.28 9.81
N THR A 154 3.31 -10.55 10.19
CA THR A 154 2.26 -11.17 11.01
C THR A 154 2.81 -11.52 12.38
N ASP A 155 2.11 -11.15 13.45
CA ASP A 155 2.49 -11.49 14.81
C ASP A 155 1.96 -12.88 15.23
N ALA A 156 2.32 -13.32 16.44
CA ALA A 156 1.87 -14.60 16.99
C ALA A 156 0.36 -14.67 17.30
N ARG A 157 -0.36 -13.52 17.28
CA ARG A 157 -1.82 -13.45 17.43
C ARG A 157 -2.54 -13.57 16.08
N GLY A 158 -1.80 -13.59 14.97
CA GLY A 158 -2.34 -13.57 13.62
C GLY A 158 -2.72 -12.17 13.14
N LEU A 159 -2.30 -11.12 13.85
CA LEU A 159 -2.51 -9.74 13.42
C LEU A 159 -1.37 -9.31 12.52
N SER A 160 -1.68 -8.59 11.43
CA SER A 160 -0.70 -8.24 10.42
C SER A 160 -0.78 -6.78 10.00
N SER A 161 0.36 -6.24 9.58
CA SER A 161 0.43 -4.99 8.81
C SER A 161 1.18 -5.22 7.51
N SER A 162 0.93 -4.37 6.51
CA SER A 162 1.69 -4.41 5.26
C SER A 162 2.18 -3.02 4.86
N ARG A 163 3.31 -2.98 4.16
CA ARG A 163 3.90 -1.76 3.62
C ARG A 163 4.58 -2.01 2.28
N ILE A 164 4.44 -1.05 1.37
CA ILE A 164 5.09 -1.06 0.06
C ILE A 164 6.34 -0.19 0.09
N PHE A 165 7.43 -0.71 -0.47
CA PHE A 165 8.69 -0.02 -0.71
C PHE A 165 9.04 -0.07 -2.19
N GLU A 166 9.49 1.06 -2.72
CA GLU A 166 10.03 1.13 -4.08
C GLU A 166 11.49 0.65 -4.07
N ILE A 167 11.77 -0.38 -4.87
CA ILE A 167 13.11 -0.94 -5.08
C ILE A 167 13.60 -0.59 -6.48
N ASN A 168 14.73 0.09 -6.55
CA ASN A 168 15.35 0.48 -7.81
C ASN A 168 16.43 -0.54 -8.21
N VAL A 169 16.14 -1.33 -9.25
CA VAL A 169 17.07 -2.31 -9.82
C VAL A 169 17.73 -1.70 -11.04
N SER A 170 19.07 -1.64 -11.05
CA SER A 170 19.86 -1.04 -12.12
C SER A 170 20.98 -1.97 -12.61
N SER A 171 21.77 -1.55 -13.60
CA SER A 171 22.98 -2.30 -13.94
C SER A 171 24.00 -2.20 -12.80
N PRO A 172 24.87 -3.21 -12.60
CA PRO A 172 25.93 -3.16 -11.59
C PRO A 172 26.76 -1.87 -11.68
N LYS A 173 27.14 -1.48 -12.90
CA LYS A 173 27.83 -0.22 -13.19
C LYS A 173 27.07 1.01 -12.66
N ASN A 174 25.79 1.13 -12.98
CA ASN A 174 25.02 2.31 -12.58
C ASN A 174 24.80 2.35 -11.07
N LEU A 175 24.59 1.20 -10.44
CA LEU A 175 24.48 1.09 -8.99
C LEU A 175 25.76 1.60 -8.31
N ILE A 176 26.93 1.07 -8.69
CA ILE A 176 28.20 1.48 -8.10
C ILE A 176 28.46 2.97 -8.33
N ARG A 177 28.19 3.48 -9.54
CA ARG A 177 28.37 4.91 -9.83
C ARG A 177 27.48 5.78 -8.93
N ALA A 178 26.23 5.40 -8.72
CA ALA A 178 25.33 6.13 -7.82
C ALA A 178 25.81 6.06 -6.35
N THR A 179 26.27 4.90 -5.91
CA THR A 179 26.83 4.69 -4.56
C THR A 179 28.09 5.53 -4.33
N LEU A 180 29.05 5.51 -5.27
CA LEU A 180 30.28 6.32 -5.21
C LEU A 180 29.97 7.82 -5.14
N ASN A 181 29.05 8.30 -5.98
CA ASN A 181 28.63 9.71 -5.94
C ASN A 181 28.01 10.09 -4.59
N LYS A 182 27.20 9.20 -3.99
CA LYS A 182 26.61 9.41 -2.67
C LYS A 182 27.70 9.43 -1.59
N MET A 183 28.60 8.45 -1.59
CA MET A 183 29.71 8.37 -0.63
C MET A 183 30.60 9.61 -0.70
N ASN A 184 30.94 10.08 -1.90
CA ASN A 184 31.68 11.33 -2.07
C ASN A 184 30.94 12.53 -1.49
N THR A 185 29.64 12.64 -1.78
CA THR A 185 28.82 13.75 -1.27
C THR A 185 28.77 13.72 0.26
N ASP A 186 28.50 12.56 0.86
CA ASP A 186 28.44 12.38 2.30
C ASP A 186 29.80 12.69 2.95
N LEU A 187 30.90 12.25 2.33
CA LEU A 187 32.26 12.53 2.79
C LEU A 187 32.60 14.02 2.74
N GLN A 188 32.19 14.74 1.69
CA GLN A 188 32.39 16.19 1.61
C GLN A 188 31.56 16.93 2.66
N ASN A 189 30.28 16.56 2.82
CA ASN A 189 29.42 17.12 3.85
C ASN A 189 30.03 16.90 5.25
N LEU A 190 30.53 15.69 5.53
CA LEU A 190 31.19 15.38 6.80
C LEU A 190 32.45 16.24 7.00
N LYS A 191 33.27 16.43 5.97
CA LYS A 191 34.45 17.32 6.04
C LYS A 191 34.02 18.76 6.37
N THR A 192 32.97 19.26 5.74
CA THR A 192 32.40 20.59 6.04
C THR A 192 31.88 20.67 7.47
N ASP A 193 31.07 19.70 7.91
CA ASP A 193 30.49 19.67 9.25
C ASP A 193 31.58 19.69 10.34
N ILE A 194 32.69 18.98 10.10
CA ILE A 194 33.86 19.01 10.98
C ILE A 194 34.51 20.40 10.98
N GLN A 195 34.76 20.98 9.80
CA GLN A 195 35.39 22.30 9.67
C GLN A 195 34.59 23.42 10.34
N ASP A 196 33.26 23.28 10.40
CA ASP A 196 32.37 24.24 11.05
C ASP A 196 32.36 24.14 12.58
N GLN A 197 32.97 23.11 13.18
CA GLN A 197 33.14 23.00 14.63
C GLN A 197 34.27 23.90 15.15
N ASP A 198 34.32 24.15 16.46
CA ASP A 198 35.47 24.83 17.06
C ASP A 198 36.74 23.95 17.04
N PRO A 199 37.95 24.56 17.18
CA PRO A 199 39.21 23.83 17.03
C PRO A 199 39.39 22.62 17.94
N PHE A 200 38.79 22.61 19.14
CA PHE A 200 38.91 21.47 20.05
C PHE A 200 38.11 20.27 19.55
N HIS A 201 36.88 20.50 19.09
CA HIS A 201 36.06 19.46 18.49
C HIS A 201 36.60 18.98 17.15
N GLN A 202 37.18 19.86 16.32
CA GLN A 202 37.85 19.46 15.08
C GLN A 202 38.94 18.42 15.31
N ILE A 203 39.84 18.67 16.27
CA ILE A 203 40.94 17.73 16.61
C ILE A 203 40.36 16.39 17.07
N SER A 204 39.36 16.45 17.94
CA SER A 204 38.72 15.25 18.50
C SER A 204 38.01 14.43 17.42
N LEU A 205 37.18 15.07 16.58
CA LEU A 205 36.46 14.42 15.48
C LEU A 205 37.41 13.84 14.43
N ASN A 206 38.45 14.58 14.02
CA ASN A 206 39.44 14.08 13.07
C ASN A 206 40.22 12.87 13.60
N SER A 207 40.48 12.82 14.92
CA SER A 207 41.16 11.68 15.54
C SER A 207 40.31 10.40 15.57
N VAL A 208 38.98 10.54 15.64
CA VAL A 208 38.05 9.42 15.77
C VAL A 208 37.50 8.96 14.43
N LEU A 209 37.09 9.88 13.57
CA LEU A 209 36.38 9.57 12.33
C LEU A 209 37.29 9.08 11.20
N ARG A 210 38.61 9.32 11.30
CA ARG A 210 39.62 8.87 10.32
C ARG A 210 39.23 9.18 8.87
N VAL A 211 38.71 10.38 8.64
CA VAL A 211 38.11 10.81 7.36
C VAL A 211 39.07 10.67 6.17
N GLU A 212 40.37 10.82 6.39
CA GLU A 212 41.40 10.63 5.36
C GLU A 212 41.56 9.16 4.94
N ASN A 213 41.37 8.21 5.86
CA ASN A 213 41.34 6.78 5.52
C ASN A 213 40.16 6.48 4.61
N ILE A 214 38.97 6.98 4.97
CA ILE A 214 37.75 6.83 4.16
C ILE A 214 37.93 7.46 2.78
N SER A 215 38.55 8.64 2.71
CA SER A 215 38.86 9.32 1.44
C SER A 215 39.75 8.45 0.54
N SER A 216 40.80 7.87 1.12
CA SER A 216 41.76 7.02 0.39
C SER A 216 41.11 5.71 -0.10
N GLU A 217 40.27 5.08 0.73
CA GLU A 217 39.54 3.88 0.35
C GLU A 217 38.54 4.15 -0.79
N LEU A 218 37.88 5.32 -0.74
CA LEU A 218 36.96 5.74 -1.78
C LEU A 218 37.67 5.99 -3.12
N GLU A 219 38.84 6.65 -3.11
CA GLU A 219 39.67 6.84 -4.31
C GLU A 219 40.10 5.51 -4.94
N ILE A 220 40.46 4.51 -4.12
CA ILE A 220 40.79 3.15 -4.61
C ILE A 220 39.57 2.52 -5.26
N LEU A 221 38.39 2.65 -4.66
CA LEU A 221 37.16 2.09 -5.21
C LEU A 221 36.76 2.76 -6.53
N GLU A 222 36.96 4.08 -6.65
CA GLU A 222 36.77 4.82 -7.90
C GLU A 222 37.72 4.35 -9.00
N GLN A 223 39.01 4.17 -8.68
CA GLN A 223 39.97 3.64 -9.64
C GLN A 223 39.55 2.25 -10.15
N ARG A 224 39.16 1.35 -9.25
CA ARG A 224 38.68 0.00 -9.61
C ARG A 224 37.42 0.06 -10.46
N TYR A 225 36.51 1.00 -10.17
CA TYR A 225 35.32 1.23 -10.99
C TYR A 225 35.68 1.68 -12.42
N ASP A 226 36.67 2.57 -12.57
CA ASP A 226 37.08 3.09 -13.88
C ASP A 226 37.89 2.06 -14.69
N GLU A 227 38.60 1.15 -14.03
CA GLU A 227 39.30 0.02 -14.65
C GLU A 227 38.37 -1.09 -15.11
N ALA A 228 37.19 -1.24 -14.47
CA ALA A 228 36.22 -2.26 -14.83
C ALA A 228 35.61 -2.02 -16.23
N THR A 229 35.54 -3.09 -17.02
CA THR A 229 35.14 -3.05 -18.43
C THR A 229 33.87 -3.84 -18.74
N ASN A 230 33.43 -4.70 -17.83
CA ASN A 230 32.31 -5.60 -18.02
C ASN A 230 31.49 -5.81 -16.73
N ASP A 231 30.27 -6.33 -16.88
CA ASP A 231 29.33 -6.49 -15.77
C ASP A 231 29.85 -7.44 -14.68
N SER A 232 30.64 -8.47 -15.02
CA SER A 232 31.21 -9.38 -14.02
C SER A 232 32.22 -8.68 -13.11
N GLU A 233 33.04 -7.77 -13.64
CA GLU A 233 33.96 -6.95 -12.85
C GLU A 233 33.20 -5.96 -11.97
N TYR A 234 32.16 -5.30 -12.49
CA TYR A 234 31.30 -4.43 -11.69
C TYR A 234 30.55 -5.19 -10.58
N MET A 235 30.15 -6.44 -10.83
CA MET A 235 29.46 -7.27 -9.83
C MET A 235 30.35 -7.63 -8.64
N ILE A 236 31.66 -7.77 -8.84
CA ILE A 236 32.61 -7.94 -7.73
C ILE A 236 32.58 -6.70 -6.84
N LEU A 237 32.53 -5.50 -7.43
CA LEU A 237 32.46 -4.23 -6.68
C LEU A 237 31.13 -4.03 -5.93
N VAL A 238 30.04 -4.71 -6.31
CA VAL A 238 28.76 -4.64 -5.57
C VAL A 238 28.83 -5.42 -4.25
N GLY A 239 29.68 -6.43 -4.17
CA GLY A 239 29.86 -7.24 -2.97
C GLY A 239 30.93 -6.72 -2.00
N ASP A 240 31.73 -5.73 -2.40
CA ASP A 240 32.79 -5.10 -1.61
C ASP A 240 32.26 -3.88 -0.83
#